data_AF-A0A7Y0SJA2-F1
#
_entry.id   AF-A0A7Y0SJA2-F1
#
_cell.length_a   1.000
_cell.length_b   1.000
_cell.length_c   1.000
_cell.angle_alpha   90.00
_cell.angle_beta   90.00
_cell.angle_gamma   90.00
#
_symmetry.space_group_name_H-M   'P 1'
#
loop_
_entity.id
_entity.type
_entity.pdbx_description
1 polymer ?
#
loop_
_entity_poly.entity_id
_entity_poly.type
_entity_poly.pdbx_seq_one_letter_code
_entity_poly.pdbx_strand_id
1 'polypeptide(L)' 'MIYAIAGRPGGGKTYEAVAYHIIPAIKDGRKVITNITLNIDWFVKVFGEDVRELIKIVDGRLTDFG' A
#
# COMPACT_ATOMS: atom_id res chain seq x y z
N MET A 1 -7.91 9.01 -11.51
CA MET A 1 -9.13 8.87 -10.70
C MET A 1 -8.74 8.92 -9.24
N ILE A 2 -9.54 9.53 -8.37
CA ILE A 2 -9.25 9.67 -6.94
C ILE A 2 -10.35 8.97 -6.15
N TYR A 3 -9.96 8.17 -5.16
CA TYR A 3 -10.88 7.47 -4.27
C TYR A 3 -10.65 7.91 -2.83
N ALA A 4 -11.74 8.03 -2.07
CA ALA A 4 -11.70 8.26 -0.63
C ALA A 4 -12.23 7.02 0.10
N ILE A 5 -11.40 6.43 0.97
CA ILE A 5 -11.74 5.27 1.78
C ILE A 5 -11.92 5.74 3.22
N ALA A 6 -13.16 5.77 3.70
CA ALA A 6 -13.51 6.28 5.03
C ALA A 6 -14.26 5.22 5.86
N GLY A 7 -14.13 5.29 7.19
CA GLY A 7 -14.76 4.34 8.10
C GLY A 7 -14.10 4.27 9.46
N ARG A 8 -14.73 3.56 10.41
CA ARG A 8 -14.22 3.39 11.77
C ARG A 8 -12.85 2.70 11.81
N PRO A 9 -12.02 2.92 12.84
CA PRO A 9 -10.85 2.08 13.12
C PRO A 9 -11.25 0.59 13.13
N GLY A 10 -10.40 -0.29 12.58
CA GLY A 10 -10.71 -1.71 12.42
C GLY A 10 -11.69 -2.05 11.27
N GLY A 11 -12.25 -1.07 10.56
CA GLY A 11 -13.20 -1.29 9.46
C GLY A 11 -12.62 -1.80 8.13
N GLY A 12 -11.40 -2.34 8.11
CA GLY A 12 -10.82 -2.94 6.91
C GLY A 12 -10.29 -1.98 5.83
N LYS A 13 -10.22 -0.67 6.08
CA LYS A 13 -9.74 0.33 5.10
C LYS A 13 -8.37 -0.01 4.49
N THR A 14 -7.42 -0.43 5.34
CA THR A 14 -6.09 -0.83 4.90
C THR A 14 -6.14 -2.06 4.00
N TYR A 15 -6.99 -3.04 4.34
CA TYR A 15 -7.19 -4.22 3.51
C TYR A 15 -7.76 -3.85 2.14
N GLU A 16 -8.78 -2.98 2.10
CA GLU A 16 -9.38 -2.54 0.84
C GLU A 16 -8.35 -1.80 -0.05
N ALA A 17 -7.61 -0.85 0.52
CA ALA A 17 -6.54 -0.14 -0.17
C ALA A 17 -5.49 -1.10 -0.75
N VAL A 18 -5.08 -2.12 0.02
CA VAL A 18 -4.09 -3.11 -0.43
C VAL A 18 -4.64 -4.03 -1.51
N ALA A 19 -5.80 -4.65 -1.26
CA ALA A 19 -6.34 -5.70 -2.12
C ALA A 19 -6.85 -5.17 -3.46
N TYR A 20 -7.48 -3.99 -3.47
CA TYR A 20 -8.19 -3.49 -4.66
C TYR A 20 -7.49 -2.32 -5.35
N HIS A 21 -6.49 -1.69 -4.73
CA HIS A 21 -5.74 -0.59 -5.36
C HIS A 21 -4.25 -0.92 -5.52
N ILE A 22 -3.56 -1.28 -4.43
CA ILE A 22 -2.11 -1.51 -4.47
C ILE A 22 -1.75 -2.77 -5.25
N ILE A 23 -2.33 -3.92 -4.92
CA ILE A 23 -2.01 -5.19 -5.62
C ILE A 23 -2.30 -5.11 -7.12
N PRO A 24 -3.45 -4.60 -7.57
CA PRO A 24 -3.69 -4.39 -9.00
C PRO A 24 -2.70 -3.42 -9.65
N ALA A 25 -2.35 -2.30 -9.00
CA ALA A 25 -1.35 -1.37 -9.53
C ALA A 25 0.03 -2.02 -9.71
N ILE A 26 0.45 -2.85 -8.75
CA ILE A 26 1.71 -3.60 -8.84
C ILE A 26 1.67 -4.62 -9.99
N LYS A 27 0.56 -5.35 -10.15
CA LYS A 27 0.37 -6.27 -11.28
C LYS A 27 0.42 -5.57 -12.64
N ASP A 28 -0.04 -4.32 -12.70
CA ASP A 28 0.07 -3.45 -13.89
C ASP A 28 1.48 -2.86 -14.08
N GLY A 29 2.46 -3.21 -13.24
CA GLY A 29 3.83 -2.66 -13.28
C GLY A 29 3.93 -1.19 -12.85
N ARG A 30 2.91 -0.67 -12.15
CA ARG A 30 2.89 0.73 -11.71
C ARG A 30 3.59 0.89 -10.37
N LYS A 31 4.36 1.97 -10.24
CA LYS A 31 5.00 2.36 -8.99
C LYS A 31 3.95 2.85 -7.99
N VAL A 32 3.97 2.28 -6.79
CA VAL A 32 3.12 2.63 -5.65
C VAL A 32 3.95 3.34 -4.60
N ILE A 33 3.56 4.57 -4.26
CA ILE A 33 4.13 5.34 -3.15
C ILE A 33 3.05 5.43 -2.07
N THR A 34 3.34 4.97 -0.86
CA THR A 34 2.32 4.82 0.18
C THR A 34 2.89 5.01 1.59
N ASN A 35 2.09 5.54 2.50
CA ASN A 35 2.37 5.56 3.93
C ASN A 35 1.75 4.38 4.69
N ILE A 36 1.07 3.47 3.98
CA ILE A 36 0.54 2.24 4.56
C ILE A 36 1.71 1.29 4.87
N THR A 37 1.73 0.72 6.07
CA THR A 37 2.69 -0.32 6.45
C THR A 37 2.42 -1.59 5.64
N LEU A 38 3.39 -2.01 4.83
CA LEU A 38 3.32 -3.22 4.00
C LEU A 38 4.45 -4.18 4.36
N ASN A 39 4.17 -5.47 4.32
CA ASN A 39 5.19 -6.51 4.45
C ASN A 39 5.84 -6.79 3.09
N ILE A 40 6.90 -6.07 2.76
CA ILE A 40 7.56 -6.14 1.44
C ILE A 40 8.08 -7.55 1.13
N ASP A 41 8.62 -8.27 2.10
CA ASP A 41 9.14 -9.63 1.87
C ASP A 41 8.02 -10.59 1.44
N TRP A 42 6.80 -10.37 1.91
CA TRP A 42 5.63 -11.12 1.44
C TRP A 42 5.26 -10.77 0.00
N PHE A 43 5.35 -9.49 -0.38
CA PHE A 43 5.14 -9.09 -1.78
C PHE A 43 6.20 -9.72 -2.68
N VAL A 44 7.47 -9.71 -2.28
CA VAL A 44 8.58 -10.33 -3.01
C VAL A 44 8.33 -11.83 -3.19
N LYS A 45 7.90 -12.53 -2.14
CA LYS A 45 7.58 -13.96 -2.20
C LYS A 45 6.47 -14.29 -3.21
N VAL A 46 5.51 -13.39 -3.42
CA VAL A 46 4.34 -13.62 -4.30
C VAL A 46 4.58 -13.11 -5.73
N PHE A 47 5.26 -11.97 -5.89
CA PHE A 47 5.38 -11.27 -7.18
C PHE A 47 6.80 -11.28 -7.76
N GLY A 48 7.81 -11.72 -7.00
CA GLY A 48 9.21 -11.67 -7.40
C GLY A 48 9.95 -10.43 -6.90
N GLU A 49 11.26 -10.38 -7.17
CA GLU A 49 12.17 -9.37 -6.61
C GLU A 49 11.91 -7.95 -7.15
N ASP A 50 11.46 -7.84 -8.40
CA ASP A 50 11.22 -6.58 -9.11
C ASP A 50 10.22 -5.66 -8.37
N VAL A 51 9.34 -6.24 -7.54
CA VAL A 51 8.36 -5.48 -6.75
C VAL A 51 9.01 -4.50 -5.76
N ARG A 52 10.27 -4.74 -5.34
CA ARG A 52 11.00 -3.83 -4.46
C ARG A 52 11.19 -2.46 -5.09
N GLU A 53 11.32 -2.38 -6.41
CA GLU A 53 11.47 -1.10 -7.12
C GLU A 53 10.12 -0.39 -7.34
N LEU A 54 9.03 -1.17 -7.34
CA LEU A 54 7.68 -0.68 -7.53
C LEU A 54 7.06 -0.13 -6.25
N ILE A 55 7.46 -0.58 -5.06
CA ILE A 55 6.88 -0.11 -3.79
C ILE A 55 7.84 0.82 -3.05
N LYS A 56 7.39 2.04 -2.78
CA LYS A 56 8.08 2.99 -1.89
C LYS A 56 7.20 3.31 -0.69
N ILE A 57 7.61 2.87 0.49
CA ILE A 57 6.98 3.28 1.75
C ILE A 57 7.54 4.65 2.15
N VAL A 58 6.64 5.60 2.45
CA VAL A 58 6.98 6.92 2.97
C VAL A 58 6.42 7.08 4.38
N ASP A 59 7.22 7.58 5.30
CA ASP A 59 6.71 7.91 6.62
C ASP A 59 5.78 9.13 6.51
N GLY A 60 4.51 8.92 6.83
CA GLY A 60 3.51 9.98 6.84
C GLY A 60 3.62 10.91 8.04
N ARG A 61 4.51 10.64 9.01
CA ARG A 61 4.69 11.39 10.26
C ARG A 61 3.36 11.65 10.98
N LEU A 62 2.44 10.68 10.90
CA LEU A 62 1.08 10.84 11.41
C LEU A 62 1.03 10.98 12.93
N THR A 63 2.10 10.57 13.62
CA THR A 63 2.29 10.70 15.06
C THR A 63 2.85 12.05 15.50
N ASP A 64 3.34 12.87 14.56
CA ASP A 64 4.07 14.11 14.87
C ASP A 64 3.12 15.32 15.03
N PHE A 65 1.84 15.13 14.73
CA PHE A 65 0.82 16.19 14.73
C PHE A 65 -0.29 15.96 15.77
N GLY A 66 0.06 15.31 16.89
CA GLY A 66 -0.83 15.07 18.04
C GLY A 66 -1.10 16.31 18.88
#